data_AF-A0A497KT58-F1
#
_entry.id   AF-A0A497KT58-F1
#
_cell.length_a   1.000
_cell.length_b   1.000
_cell.length_c   1.000
_cell.angle_alpha   90.00
_cell.angle_beta   90.00
_cell.angle_gamma   90.00
#
_symmetry.space_group_name_H-M   'P 1'
#
loop_
_entity.id
_entity.type
_entity.pdbx_description
1 polymer ?
#
loop_
_entity_poly.entity_id
_entity_poly.type
_entity_poly.pdbx_seq_one_letter_code
_entity_poly.pdbx_strand_id
1 'polypeptide(L)'
;MNRKNLFLTVFLVFALLLSMVQTTTLVQAQTQKFSITQVYWSSETEKVQAKPGDKNLSLNVVIQNTGTETMSGVTAKLYLENTPFRTPA
;
A
#
# COMPACT_ATOMS: atom_id res chain seq x y z
N MET A 1 -56.58 8.87 19.87
CA MET A 1 -55.45 9.65 19.33
C MET A 1 -55.95 10.50 18.16
N ASN A 2 -55.70 11.81 18.15
CA ASN A 2 -56.20 12.70 17.09
C ASN A 2 -55.50 12.40 15.76
N ARG A 3 -56.23 12.47 14.63
CA ARG A 3 -55.68 12.20 13.28
C ARG A 3 -54.39 12.99 13.02
N LYS A 4 -54.32 14.25 13.46
CA LYS A 4 -53.12 15.11 13.35
C LYS A 4 -51.91 14.54 14.12
N ASN A 5 -52.14 14.00 15.31
CA ASN A 5 -51.10 13.43 16.15
C ASN A 5 -50.60 12.10 15.57
N LEU A 6 -51.48 11.29 14.96
CA LEU A 6 -51.09 10.07 14.26
C LEU A 6 -50.17 10.37 13.06
N PHE A 7 -50.50 11.36 12.25
CA PHE A 7 -49.64 11.80 11.13
C PHE A 7 -48.27 12.28 11.62
N LEU A 8 -48.24 13.08 12.69
CA LEU A 8 -46.99 13.56 13.27
C LEU A 8 -46.12 12.39 13.76
N THR A 9 -46.70 11.42 14.48
CA THR A 9 -45.95 10.27 15.00
C THR A 9 -45.38 9.41 13.87
N VAL A 10 -46.16 9.15 12.82
CA VAL A 10 -45.68 8.38 11.65
C VAL A 10 -44.53 9.10 10.96
N PHE A 11 -44.64 10.41 10.78
CA PHE A 11 -43.56 11.22 10.20
C PHE A 11 -42.29 11.19 11.05
N LEU A 12 -42.43 11.28 12.38
CA LEU A 12 -41.31 11.27 13.32
C LEU A 12 -40.58 9.92 13.34
N VAL A 13 -41.34 8.82 13.30
CA VAL A 13 -40.78 7.46 13.20
C VAL A 13 -40.07 7.27 11.86
N PHE A 14 -40.63 7.77 10.76
CA PHE A 14 -40.00 7.68 9.44
C PHE A 14 -38.68 8.47 9.37
N ALA A 15 -38.65 9.69 9.91
CA ALA A 15 -37.44 10.49 10.00
C ALA A 15 -36.35 9.82 10.87
N LEU A 16 -36.75 9.13 11.95
CA LEU A 16 -35.84 8.38 12.81
C LEU A 16 -35.25 7.15 12.11
N LEU A 17 -36.02 6.49 11.25
CA LEU A 17 -35.54 5.36 10.46
C LEU A 17 -34.54 5.80 9.38
N LEU A 18 -34.79 6.96 8.76
CA LEU A 18 -33.88 7.58 7.79
C LEU A 18 -32.55 8.00 8.40
N SER A 19 -32.52 8.44 9.67
CA SER A 19 -31.28 8.88 10.32
C SER A 19 -30.33 7.73 10.69
N MET A 20 -30.82 6.49 10.73
CA MET A 20 -30.00 5.30 10.98
C MET A 20 -29.37 4.72 9.72
N VAL A 21 -29.64 5.27 8.54
CA VAL A 21 -29.03 4.82 7.29
C VAL A 21 -27.57 5.27 7.25
N GLN A 22 -26.69 4.42 7.77
CA GLN A 22 -25.26 4.62 7.67
C GLN A 22 -24.82 4.27 6.23
N THR A 23 -24.26 5.25 5.52
CA THR A 23 -23.61 5.00 4.24
C THR A 23 -22.28 4.29 4.49
N THR A 24 -22.17 3.02 4.13
CA THR A 24 -20.88 2.34 4.09
C THR A 24 -20.11 2.85 2.88
N THR A 25 -19.08 3.67 3.09
CA THR A 25 -18.13 3.98 2.02
C THR A 25 -17.29 2.74 1.78
N LEU A 26 -17.40 2.15 0.59
CA LEU A 26 -16.47 1.12 0.15
C LEU A 26 -15.08 1.78 0.04
N VAL A 27 -14.19 1.48 0.97
CA VAL A 27 -12.78 1.86 0.85
C VAL A 27 -12.17 0.96 -0.21
N GLN A 28 -12.07 1.48 -1.42
CA GLN A 28 -11.31 0.82 -2.47
C GLN A 28 -9.82 0.97 -2.14
N ALA A 29 -9.09 -0.15 -2.04
CA ALA A 29 -7.65 -0.10 -1.91
C ALA A 29 -7.08 0.66 -3.11
N GLN A 30 -6.52 1.85 -2.88
CA GLN A 30 -5.81 2.58 -3.92
C GLN A 30 -4.54 1.80 -4.23
N THR A 31 -4.29 1.50 -5.51
CA THR A 31 -3.02 0.92 -5.93
C THR A 31 -1.95 2.00 -5.88
N GLN A 32 -0.97 1.86 -4.99
CA GLN A 32 0.19 2.76 -4.93
C GLN A 32 1.04 2.60 -6.19
N LYS A 33 1.38 3.73 -6.80
CA LYS A 33 2.23 3.78 -7.99
C LYS A 33 3.66 4.04 -7.57
N PHE A 34 4.57 3.20 -8.02
CA PHE A 34 6.00 3.37 -7.83
C PHE A 34 6.77 2.85 -9.03
N SER A 35 8.01 3.27 -9.16
CA SER A 35 8.94 2.76 -10.15
C SER A 35 10.27 2.40 -9.50
N ILE A 36 10.94 1.39 -10.07
CA ILE A 36 12.33 1.09 -9.75
C ILE A 36 13.19 1.92 -10.70
N THR A 37 13.96 2.86 -10.17
CA THR A 37 14.77 3.77 -10.99
C THR A 37 16.18 3.28 -11.18
N GLN A 38 16.74 2.55 -10.20
CA GLN A 38 18.08 1.98 -10.26
C GLN A 38 18.18 0.67 -9.49
N VAL A 39 18.96 -0.26 -10.02
CA VAL A 39 19.41 -1.49 -9.34
C VAL A 39 20.91 -1.61 -9.55
N TYR A 40 21.68 -1.64 -8.47
CA TYR A 40 23.15 -1.68 -8.57
C TYR A 40 23.79 -2.32 -7.35
N TRP A 41 25.01 -2.84 -7.54
CA TRP A 41 25.84 -3.36 -6.46
C TRP A 41 26.70 -2.25 -5.86
N SER A 42 26.93 -2.29 -4.55
CA SER A 42 27.93 -1.45 -3.89
C SER A 42 28.87 -2.27 -3.00
N SER A 43 30.08 -1.76 -2.87
CA SER A 43 31.04 -2.17 -1.84
C SER A 43 31.23 -0.96 -0.94
N GLU A 44 30.85 -1.10 0.33
CA GLU A 44 30.80 0.02 1.29
C GLU A 44 29.96 1.19 0.74
N THR A 45 30.59 2.26 0.25
CA THR A 45 29.93 3.46 -0.29
C THR A 45 29.94 3.56 -1.81
N GLU A 46 30.75 2.75 -2.50
CA GLU A 46 31.00 2.90 -3.93
C GLU A 46 30.17 1.95 -4.77
N LYS A 47 29.64 2.44 -5.90
CA LYS A 47 28.96 1.60 -6.89
C LYS A 47 29.99 0.73 -7.60
N VAL A 48 29.74 -0.58 -7.64
CA VAL A 48 30.65 -1.56 -8.25
C VAL A 48 29.91 -2.49 -9.20
N GLN A 49 30.66 -3.15 -10.07
CA GLN A 49 30.15 -4.26 -10.88
C GLN A 49 30.50 -5.58 -10.17
N ALA A 50 29.49 -6.37 -9.81
CA ALA A 50 29.69 -7.68 -9.21
C ALA A 50 30.36 -8.64 -10.20
N LYS A 51 31.31 -9.43 -9.70
CA LYS A 51 32.09 -10.43 -10.43
C LYS A 51 31.97 -11.80 -9.78
N PRO A 52 32.21 -12.89 -10.53
CA PRO A 52 32.23 -14.23 -9.95
C PRO A 52 33.23 -14.33 -8.79
N GLY A 53 32.76 -14.86 -7.66
CA GLY A 53 33.56 -15.00 -6.44
C GLY A 53 33.42 -13.84 -5.45
N ASP A 54 32.85 -12.70 -5.86
CA ASP A 54 32.56 -11.60 -4.94
C ASP A 54 31.59 -12.03 -3.84
N LYS A 55 31.83 -11.53 -2.63
CA LYS A 55 31.02 -11.82 -1.45
C LYS A 55 30.68 -10.53 -0.74
N ASN A 56 29.55 -10.52 -0.05
CA ASN A 56 29.10 -9.41 0.80
C ASN A 56 28.96 -8.06 0.07
N LEU A 57 28.70 -8.07 -1.23
CA LEU A 57 28.27 -6.87 -1.95
C LEU A 57 26.83 -6.54 -1.57
N SER A 58 26.55 -5.26 -1.39
CA SER A 58 25.20 -4.78 -1.11
C SER A 58 24.42 -4.61 -2.41
N LEU A 59 23.24 -5.24 -2.50
CA LEU A 59 22.30 -4.98 -3.59
C LEU A 59 21.43 -3.77 -3.22
N ASN A 60 21.56 -2.69 -3.98
CA ASN A 60 20.78 -1.48 -3.78
C ASN A 60 19.67 -1.40 -4.81
N VAL A 61 18.44 -1.17 -4.35
CA VAL A 61 17.26 -0.96 -5.19
C VAL A 61 16.67 0.40 -4.85
N VAL A 62 16.69 1.33 -5.81
CA VAL A 62 16.15 2.68 -5.64
C VAL A 62 14.72 2.70 -6.15
N ILE A 63 13.79 3.04 -5.26
CA ILE A 63 12.35 3.11 -5.54
C ILE A 63 11.92 4.57 -5.50
N GLN A 64 11.17 4.99 -6.51
CA GLN A 64 10.54 6.31 -6.56
C GLN A 64 9.03 6.16 -6.39
N ASN A 65 8.46 6.87 -5.42
CA ASN A 65 7.01 7.05 -5.34
C ASN A 65 6.56 7.94 -6.52
N THR A 66 5.73 7.40 -7.39
CA THR A 66 5.17 8.12 -8.55
C THR A 66 3.68 8.43 -8.38
N GLY A 67 3.12 8.09 -7.22
CA GLY A 67 1.77 8.47 -6.83
C GLY A 67 1.70 9.87 -6.19
N THR A 68 0.48 10.28 -5.86
CA THR A 68 0.19 11.54 -5.15
C THR A 68 0.22 11.37 -3.64
N GLU A 69 -0.01 10.15 -3.15
CA GLU A 69 -0.10 9.84 -1.72
C GLU A 69 1.24 9.39 -1.15
N THR A 70 1.42 9.55 0.16
CA THR A 70 2.59 9.01 0.87
C THR A 70 2.56 7.48 0.87
N MET A 71 3.69 6.86 0.53
CA MET A 71 3.85 5.41 0.59
C MET A 71 4.39 5.00 1.96
N SER A 72 3.72 4.06 2.62
CA SER A 72 4.10 3.52 3.93
C SER A 72 3.99 1.99 3.94
N GLY A 73 4.73 1.32 4.83
CA GLY A 73 4.63 -0.14 4.99
C GLY A 73 5.28 -0.95 3.86
N VAL A 74 6.30 -0.41 3.21
CA VAL A 74 6.99 -1.07 2.09
C VAL A 74 7.63 -2.38 2.55
N THR A 75 7.26 -3.48 1.90
CA THR A 75 7.87 -4.81 2.10
C THR A 75 8.53 -5.25 0.81
N ALA A 76 9.82 -5.60 0.87
CA ALA A 76 10.57 -6.13 -0.27
C ALA A 76 10.82 -7.63 -0.10
N LYS A 77 10.77 -8.37 -1.20
CA LYS A 77 11.17 -9.78 -1.27
C LYS A 77 12.16 -9.95 -2.41
N LEU A 78 13.32 -10.51 -2.10
CA LEU A 78 14.33 -10.86 -3.08
C LEU A 78 14.22 -12.33 -3.42
N TYR A 79 13.97 -12.63 -4.69
CA TYR A 79 13.94 -13.98 -5.23
C TYR A 79 15.24 -14.24 -5.97
N LEU A 80 16.01 -15.23 -5.51
CA LEU A 80 17.32 -15.59 -6.07
C LEU A 80 17.27 -16.84 -6.97
N GLU A 81 16.09 -17.40 -7.18
CA GLU A 81 15.89 -18.58 -8.03
C GLU A 81 16.44 -18.30 -9.44
N ASN A 82 17.18 -19.26 -9.99
CA ASN A 82 17.84 -19.16 -11.30
C ASN A 82 18.87 -18.01 -11.43
N THR A 83 19.35 -17.44 -10.32
CA THR A 83 20.46 -16.49 -10.33
C THR A 83 21.76 -17.16 -9.85
N PRO A 84 22.95 -16.65 -10.24
CA PRO A 84 24.21 -17.15 -9.71
C PRO A 84 24.49 -16.70 -8.26
N PHE A 85 23.60 -15.90 -7.66
CA PHE A 85 23.76 -15.33 -6.33
C PHE A 85 23.07 -16.18 -5.26
N ARG A 86 23.60 -16.15 -4.04
CA ARG A 86 23.08 -16.93 -2.91
C ARG A 86 23.08 -16.06 -1.65
N THR A 87 22.18 -16.36 -0.73
CA THR A 87 22.21 -15.78 0.62
C THR A 87 23.52 -16.18 1.30
N PRO A 88 24.23 -15.25 1.98
CA PRO A 88 25.40 -15.60 2.80
C PRO A 88 25.02 -16.68 3.82
N ALA A 89 25.88 -17.69 3.97
CA ALA A 89 25.73 -18.76 4.96
C ALA A 89 26.12 -18.28 6.36
#